data_AF-A0A1Q3HW19-F1
#
_entry.id   AF-A0A1Q3HW19-F1
#
_cell.length_a   1.000
_cell.length_b   1.000
_cell.length_c   1.000
_cell.angle_alpha   90.00
_cell.angle_beta   90.00
_cell.angle_gamma   90.00
#
_symmetry.space_group_name_H-M   'P 1'
#
loop_
_entity.id
_entity.type
_entity.pdbx_description
1 polymer ?
#
loop_
_entity_poly.entity_id
_entity_poly.type
_entity_poly.pdbx_seq_one_letter_code
_entity_poly.pdbx_strand_id
1 'polypeptide(L)'
;MMLAVSPGARAQQDPDDVDIPASEQEETVATPAPTDSDATPPWKTRFGMRLVAGAPEGLGIAAIIHPRRWARAHVGATRNNLGLGVRGGLSLIPLDLTISPLLELEYGYYFNANYEKLLTQLHGQPTTPATGIRNVGYHQVSGSVGLEFSPARYVTFFGGVGISYWFIEVRNARDFILEATDDPELTARPLNIGLSSPVAKLGLLIYFN
;
A
#
# COMPACT_ATOMS: atom_id res chain seq x y z
N MET A 1 82.04 -44.64 63.39
CA MET A 1 83.14 -44.25 62.48
C MET A 1 83.20 -45.30 61.37
N MET A 2 83.12 -44.88 60.10
CA MET A 2 83.30 -45.62 58.82
C MET A 2 82.85 -47.11 58.72
N LEU A 3 81.86 -47.46 57.90
CA LEU A 3 81.80 -47.55 56.41
C LEU A 3 82.27 -48.90 55.83
N ALA A 4 81.30 -49.68 55.34
CA ALA A 4 81.47 -50.85 54.47
C ALA A 4 80.38 -50.84 53.37
N VAL A 5 80.50 -51.68 52.34
CA VAL A 5 80.15 -51.31 50.94
C VAL A 5 79.61 -52.50 50.12
N SER A 6 78.61 -52.23 49.26
CA SER A 6 78.06 -53.07 48.16
C SER A 6 77.28 -54.35 48.55
N PRO A 7 76.46 -54.96 47.64
CA PRO A 7 75.89 -54.52 46.34
C PRO A 7 74.35 -54.24 46.43
N GLY A 8 73.57 -53.96 45.37
CA GLY A 8 73.87 -53.60 43.97
C GLY A 8 72.90 -54.19 42.91
N ALA A 9 72.62 -53.43 41.84
CA ALA A 9 71.88 -53.74 40.59
C ALA A 9 70.33 -53.82 40.59
N ARG A 10 69.72 -53.01 39.68
CA ARG A 10 68.46 -53.16 38.87
C ARG A 10 67.18 -53.74 39.53
N ALA A 11 65.96 -53.23 39.27
CA ALA A 11 65.45 -52.35 38.20
C ALA A 11 64.22 -51.55 38.72
N GLN A 12 64.00 -50.29 38.34
CA GLN A 12 63.09 -49.84 37.26
C GLN A 12 61.66 -49.47 37.75
N GLN A 13 61.15 -48.33 37.27
CA GLN A 13 59.77 -47.80 37.37
C GLN A 13 59.24 -47.29 38.73
N ASP A 14 59.43 -45.98 38.94
CA ASP A 14 58.31 -45.04 39.17
C ASP A 14 57.29 -45.11 38.01
N PRO A 15 56.01 -44.68 38.18
CA PRO A 15 55.56 -43.59 39.06
C PRO A 15 54.33 -43.91 39.94
N ASP A 16 53.88 -42.92 40.72
CA ASP A 16 52.51 -42.36 40.63
C ASP A 16 52.37 -41.14 41.57
N ASP A 17 52.86 -39.98 41.11
CA ASP A 17 52.48 -38.69 41.69
C ASP A 17 51.04 -38.40 41.25
N VAL A 18 50.09 -38.32 42.19
CA VAL A 18 48.66 -38.13 41.89
C VAL A 18 48.41 -36.65 41.61
N ASP A 19 48.77 -36.23 40.40
CA ASP A 19 48.49 -34.88 39.90
C ASP A 19 46.97 -34.70 39.76
N ILE A 20 46.41 -33.75 40.51
CA ILE A 20 44.98 -33.48 40.50
C ILE A 20 44.70 -32.70 39.22
N PRO A 21 43.90 -33.22 38.26
CA PRO A 21 43.58 -32.47 37.06
C PRO A 21 42.89 -31.17 37.47
N ALA A 22 43.54 -30.04 37.17
CA ALA A 22 42.94 -28.73 37.33
C ALA A 22 41.60 -28.74 36.59
N SER A 23 40.53 -28.30 37.26
CA SER A 23 39.18 -28.37 36.72
C SER A 23 39.10 -27.63 35.39
N GLU A 24 39.09 -28.38 34.29
CA GLU A 24 38.86 -27.85 32.95
C GLU A 24 37.51 -27.14 33.00
N GLN A 25 37.56 -25.81 32.94
CA GLN A 25 36.40 -25.06 32.55
C GLN A 25 36.16 -25.44 31.10
N GLU A 26 35.24 -26.38 30.86
CA GLU A 26 34.61 -26.54 29.57
C GLU A 26 34.03 -25.17 29.20
N GLU A 27 34.80 -24.39 28.44
CA GLU A 27 34.32 -23.23 27.74
C GLU A 27 33.28 -23.78 26.78
N THR A 28 32.01 -23.76 27.22
CA THR A 28 30.87 -24.24 26.45
C THR A 28 30.80 -23.41 25.18
N VAL A 29 31.49 -23.89 24.14
CA VAL A 29 31.48 -23.31 22.80
C VAL A 29 30.03 -23.29 22.40
N ALA A 30 29.42 -22.10 22.48
CA ALA A 30 28.01 -21.93 22.27
C ALA A 30 27.73 -22.22 20.79
N THR A 31 27.38 -23.47 20.49
CA THR A 31 26.99 -23.94 19.16
C THR A 31 26.03 -22.90 18.61
N PRO A 32 26.41 -22.18 17.53
CA PRO A 32 25.59 -21.07 17.04
C PRO A 32 24.22 -21.65 16.72
N ALA A 33 23.19 -21.15 17.40
CA ALA A 33 21.84 -21.65 17.28
C ALA A 33 21.49 -21.73 15.77
N PRO A 34 20.93 -22.86 15.30
CA PRO A 34 20.80 -23.10 13.87
C PRO A 34 20.07 -21.93 13.23
N THR A 35 20.75 -21.22 12.33
CA THR A 35 20.18 -20.07 11.62
C THR A 35 18.94 -20.54 10.90
N ASP A 36 17.78 -20.15 11.43
CA ASP A 36 16.48 -20.68 11.06
C ASP A 36 16.27 -20.48 9.55
N SER A 37 16.43 -21.54 8.77
CA SER A 37 16.66 -21.42 7.33
C SER A 37 15.36 -21.19 6.56
N ASP A 38 14.21 -21.37 7.22
CA ASP A 38 12.88 -20.95 6.77
C ASP A 38 12.52 -19.51 7.21
N ALA A 39 13.44 -18.79 7.89
CA ALA A 39 13.25 -17.39 8.26
C ALA A 39 13.13 -16.51 7.01
N THR A 40 11.89 -16.30 6.57
CA THR A 40 11.55 -15.53 5.37
C THR A 40 12.23 -14.16 5.42
N PRO A 41 13.04 -13.78 4.42
CA PRO A 41 13.91 -12.63 4.51
C PRO A 41 13.13 -11.33 4.76
N PRO A 42 13.63 -10.44 5.63
CA PRO A 42 12.89 -9.27 6.12
C PRO A 42 12.49 -8.36 4.96
N TRP A 43 11.21 -7.98 4.91
CA TRP A 43 10.68 -7.18 3.81
C TRP A 43 11.30 -5.78 3.76
N LYS A 44 12.06 -5.51 2.70
CA LYS A 44 12.58 -4.18 2.38
C LYS A 44 11.47 -3.35 1.72
N THR A 45 11.10 -2.22 2.33
CA THR A 45 10.18 -1.24 1.73
C THR A 45 10.60 -0.88 0.31
N ARG A 46 9.67 -1.02 -0.63
CA ARG A 46 9.91 -0.74 -2.06
C ARG A 46 9.29 0.61 -2.44
N PHE A 47 9.92 1.30 -3.38
CA PHE A 47 9.40 2.53 -3.98
C PHE A 47 9.26 2.35 -5.49
N GLY A 48 8.35 3.10 -6.10
CA GLY A 48 8.06 2.99 -7.53
C GLY A 48 7.10 4.04 -8.06
N MET A 49 6.74 3.90 -9.34
CA MET A 49 5.69 4.68 -10.01
C MET A 49 4.60 3.78 -10.56
N ARG A 50 3.37 4.28 -10.52
CA ARG A 50 2.13 3.64 -11.01
C ARG A 50 1.60 4.46 -12.17
N LEU A 51 1.30 3.80 -13.28
CA LEU A 51 0.48 4.33 -14.38
C LEU A 51 -0.87 3.61 -14.35
N VAL A 52 -1.97 4.35 -14.46
CA VAL A 52 -3.34 3.83 -14.43
C VAL A 52 -4.11 4.32 -15.65
N ALA A 53 -4.91 3.44 -16.25
CA ALA A 53 -5.97 3.77 -17.18
C ALA A 53 -7.29 3.16 -16.67
N GLY A 54 -8.37 3.93 -16.66
CA GLY A 54 -9.66 3.44 -16.19
C GLY A 54 -10.85 4.19 -16.78
N ALA A 55 -12.03 3.58 -16.66
CA ALA A 55 -13.31 4.14 -17.09
C ALA A 55 -14.24 4.26 -15.86
N PRO A 56 -14.94 5.40 -15.68
CA PRO A 56 -14.84 6.67 -16.42
C PRO A 56 -13.62 7.53 -16.03
N GLU A 57 -12.73 7.00 -15.20
CA GLU A 57 -11.73 7.76 -14.41
C GLU A 57 -10.53 8.33 -15.17
N GLY A 58 -10.34 7.96 -16.44
CA GLY A 58 -9.29 8.50 -17.32
C GLY A 58 -7.91 7.90 -17.05
N LEU A 59 -6.88 8.75 -17.13
CA LEU A 59 -5.47 8.37 -16.95
C LEU A 59 -4.92 8.96 -15.65
N GLY A 60 -4.02 8.25 -14.99
CA GLY A 60 -3.38 8.73 -13.76
C GLY A 60 -1.94 8.24 -13.59
N ILE A 61 -1.12 9.05 -12.92
CA ILE A 61 0.27 8.74 -12.60
C ILE A 61 0.54 9.04 -11.12
N ALA A 62 1.10 8.08 -10.40
CA ALA A 62 1.29 8.15 -8.96
C ALA A 62 2.65 7.61 -8.50
N ALA A 63 3.20 8.18 -7.43
CA ALA A 63 4.28 7.60 -6.67
C ALA A 63 3.74 6.47 -5.77
N ILE A 64 4.56 5.45 -5.51
CA ILE A 64 4.22 4.26 -4.71
C ILE A 64 5.21 4.10 -3.56
N ILE A 65 4.68 3.75 -2.38
CA ILE A 65 5.44 3.11 -1.30
C ILE A 65 4.81 1.75 -0.96
N HIS A 66 5.63 0.70 -0.88
CA HIS A 66 5.20 -0.67 -0.60
C HIS A 66 5.89 -1.17 0.70
N PRO A 67 5.41 -0.74 1.89
CA PRO A 67 6.07 -0.98 3.17
C PRO A 67 5.93 -2.41 3.72
N ARG A 68 4.98 -3.22 3.24
CA ARG A 68 4.78 -4.63 3.65
C ARG A 68 4.25 -5.43 2.45
N ARG A 69 4.58 -6.73 2.32
CA ARG A 69 4.08 -7.61 1.22
C ARG A 69 2.58 -7.47 0.93
N TRP A 70 1.79 -7.25 1.98
CA TRP A 70 0.33 -7.15 1.92
C TRP A 70 -0.22 -5.72 1.86
N ALA A 71 0.61 -4.67 1.88
CA ALA A 71 0.17 -3.28 1.89
C ALA A 71 1.06 -2.35 1.05
N ARG A 72 0.41 -1.62 0.15
CA ARG A 72 1.00 -0.65 -0.76
C ARG A 72 0.15 0.62 -0.80
N ALA A 73 0.77 1.77 -0.58
CA ALA A 73 0.12 3.08 -0.67
C ALA A 73 0.61 3.83 -1.91
N HIS A 74 -0.25 4.66 -2.49
CA HIS A 74 0.08 5.49 -3.65
C HIS A 74 -0.54 6.88 -3.57
N VAL A 75 0.10 7.87 -4.18
CA VAL A 75 -0.41 9.24 -4.31
C VAL A 75 0.08 9.88 -5.61
N GLY A 76 -0.79 10.63 -6.30
CA GLY A 76 -0.50 11.13 -7.64
C GLY A 76 -1.54 12.07 -8.24
N ALA A 77 -1.37 12.33 -9.54
CA ALA A 77 -2.26 13.14 -10.35
C ALA A 77 -3.11 12.26 -11.29
N THR A 78 -4.34 12.68 -11.57
CA THR A 78 -5.30 12.01 -12.45
C THR A 78 -5.96 13.02 -13.38
N ARG A 79 -6.29 12.60 -14.61
CA ARG A 79 -6.94 13.41 -15.63
C ARG A 79 -7.98 12.59 -16.38
N ASN A 80 -9.22 13.05 -16.36
CA ASN A 80 -10.36 12.43 -17.04
C ASN A 80 -11.01 13.40 -18.05
N ASN A 81 -12.20 13.05 -18.54
CA ASN A 81 -12.97 13.86 -19.49
C ASN A 81 -13.69 15.08 -18.87
N LEU A 82 -13.59 15.25 -17.54
CA LEU A 82 -14.15 16.36 -16.77
C LEU A 82 -13.06 17.37 -16.39
N GLY A 83 -11.86 16.91 -15.99
CA GLY A 83 -10.71 17.77 -15.69
C GLY A 83 -9.50 17.04 -15.10
N LEU A 84 -8.69 17.79 -14.34
CA LEU A 84 -7.51 17.30 -13.62
C LEU A 84 -7.76 17.27 -12.11
N GLY A 85 -7.22 16.26 -11.44
CA GLY A 85 -7.35 16.05 -10.00
C GLY A 85 -6.10 15.41 -9.39
N VAL A 86 -6.12 15.27 -8.07
CA VAL A 86 -5.17 14.45 -7.30
C VAL A 86 -5.89 13.24 -6.73
N ARG A 87 -5.15 12.14 -6.53
CA ARG A 87 -5.67 10.91 -5.94
C ARG A 87 -4.62 10.25 -5.05
N GLY A 88 -5.05 9.78 -3.88
CA GLY A 88 -4.29 8.89 -3.01
C GLY A 88 -5.06 7.59 -2.78
N GLY A 89 -4.37 6.53 -2.36
CA GLY A 89 -5.03 5.26 -2.09
C GLY A 89 -4.17 4.25 -1.33
N LEU A 90 -4.86 3.24 -0.81
CA LEU A 90 -4.28 2.04 -0.20
C LEU A 90 -4.71 0.83 -1.02
N SER A 91 -3.73 -0.03 -1.29
CA SER A 91 -3.92 -1.33 -1.94
C SER A 91 -3.41 -2.42 -1.01
N LEU A 92 -4.24 -3.45 -0.81
CA LEU A 92 -3.98 -4.61 0.04
C LEU A 92 -3.87 -5.84 -0.84
N ILE A 93 -2.85 -6.65 -0.57
CA ILE A 93 -2.50 -7.86 -1.34
C ILE A 93 -2.53 -9.03 -0.35
N PRO A 94 -3.70 -9.63 -0.06
CA PRO A 94 -3.84 -10.56 1.06
C PRO A 94 -3.12 -11.91 0.84
N LEU A 95 -2.76 -12.28 -0.40
CA LEU A 95 -1.96 -13.45 -0.70
C LEU A 95 -0.92 -13.11 -1.78
N ASP A 96 0.33 -13.55 -1.58
CA ASP A 96 1.46 -13.40 -2.50
C ASP A 96 1.52 -14.64 -3.41
N LEU A 97 0.91 -14.52 -4.59
CA LEU A 97 0.70 -15.60 -5.57
C LEU A 97 1.11 -15.13 -6.97
N THR A 98 1.39 -16.08 -7.89
CA THR A 98 1.69 -15.78 -9.31
C THR A 98 0.67 -14.80 -9.93
N ILE A 99 -0.61 -14.99 -9.62
CA ILE A 99 -1.67 -13.98 -9.82
C ILE A 99 -2.23 -13.68 -8.43
N SER A 100 -1.86 -12.52 -7.87
CA SER A 100 -2.21 -12.12 -6.51
C SER A 100 -3.56 -11.39 -6.47
N PRO A 101 -4.46 -11.68 -5.51
CA PRO A 101 -5.64 -10.88 -5.29
C PRO A 101 -5.28 -9.46 -4.83
N LEU A 102 -6.01 -8.47 -5.32
CA LEU A 102 -5.82 -7.06 -5.04
C LEU A 102 -7.13 -6.44 -4.53
N LEU A 103 -7.10 -5.85 -3.35
CA LEU A 103 -8.17 -5.02 -2.80
C LEU A 103 -7.67 -3.57 -2.76
N GLU A 104 -8.46 -2.61 -3.22
CA GLU A 104 -8.02 -1.23 -3.34
C GLU A 104 -9.08 -0.23 -2.90
N LEU A 105 -8.65 0.75 -2.09
CA LEU A 105 -9.43 1.89 -1.64
C LEU A 105 -8.71 3.17 -2.05
N GLU A 106 -9.33 3.97 -2.90
CA GLU A 106 -8.80 5.26 -3.36
C GLU A 106 -9.70 6.43 -2.95
N TYR A 107 -9.09 7.59 -2.72
CA TYR A 107 -9.73 8.87 -2.50
C TYR A 107 -9.11 9.92 -3.44
N GLY A 108 -9.95 10.65 -4.17
CA GLY A 108 -9.53 11.66 -5.13
C GLY A 108 -10.30 12.97 -4.99
N TYR A 109 -9.66 14.05 -5.40
CA TYR A 109 -10.25 15.39 -5.48
C TYR A 109 -9.92 16.01 -6.84
N TYR A 110 -10.94 16.49 -7.55
CA TYR A 110 -10.83 17.08 -8.88
C TYR A 110 -11.12 18.57 -8.82
N PHE A 111 -10.27 19.40 -9.42
CA PHE A 111 -10.28 20.87 -9.21
C PHE A 111 -11.23 21.62 -10.15
N ASN A 112 -11.42 21.09 -11.37
CA ASN A 112 -12.32 21.66 -12.37
C ASN A 112 -13.17 20.54 -12.95
N ALA A 113 -14.47 20.57 -12.74
CA ALA A 113 -15.43 19.63 -13.34
C ALA A 113 -16.47 20.41 -14.14
N ASN A 114 -16.57 20.16 -15.45
CA ASN A 114 -17.55 20.82 -16.29
C ASN A 114 -18.97 20.28 -16.04
N TYR A 115 -19.80 21.11 -15.42
CA TYR A 115 -21.15 20.80 -14.93
C TYR A 115 -22.11 20.32 -16.03
N GLU A 116 -21.97 20.81 -17.26
CA GLU A 116 -22.81 20.47 -18.42
C GLU A 116 -22.81 18.94 -18.71
N LYS A 117 -21.64 18.31 -18.61
CA LYS A 117 -21.50 16.87 -18.88
C LYS A 117 -22.08 16.00 -17.76
N LEU A 118 -22.05 16.48 -16.52
CA LEU A 118 -22.66 15.79 -15.38
C LEU A 118 -24.19 15.77 -15.53
N LEU A 119 -24.82 16.93 -15.74
CA LEU A 119 -26.27 17.04 -15.91
C LEU A 119 -26.78 16.23 -17.11
N THR A 120 -26.09 16.30 -18.25
CA THR A 120 -26.47 15.55 -19.46
C THR A 120 -26.48 14.03 -19.21
N GLN A 121 -25.53 13.53 -18.42
CA GLN A 121 -25.43 12.10 -18.09
C GLN A 121 -26.37 11.66 -16.96
N LEU A 122 -26.83 12.56 -16.08
CA LEU A 122 -27.86 12.25 -15.07
C LEU A 122 -29.30 12.24 -15.63
N HIS A 123 -29.64 13.18 -16.51
CA HIS A 123 -31.05 13.41 -16.91
C HIS A 123 -31.38 13.05 -18.37
N GLY A 124 -30.39 12.81 -19.24
CA GLY A 124 -30.64 12.47 -20.66
C GLY A 124 -31.31 13.58 -21.48
N GLN A 125 -31.46 14.78 -20.92
CA GLN A 125 -32.02 15.96 -21.56
C GLN A 125 -31.05 17.15 -21.40
N PRO A 126 -30.72 17.88 -22.47
CA PRO A 126 -29.85 19.04 -22.38
C PRO A 126 -30.57 20.17 -21.64
N THR A 127 -30.10 20.48 -20.44
CA THR A 127 -30.60 21.61 -19.63
C THR A 127 -29.60 22.75 -19.69
N THR A 128 -30.07 23.92 -20.15
CA THR A 128 -29.24 25.13 -20.25
C THR A 128 -28.73 25.53 -18.86
N PRO A 129 -27.42 25.82 -18.68
CA PRO A 129 -26.90 26.18 -17.37
C PRO A 129 -27.54 27.46 -16.83
N ALA A 130 -27.99 27.42 -15.57
CA ALA A 130 -28.13 28.63 -14.77
C ALA A 130 -26.75 29.31 -14.65
N THR A 131 -26.70 30.60 -14.96
CA THR A 131 -25.45 31.29 -15.35
C THR A 131 -24.58 31.67 -14.15
N GLY A 132 -23.75 30.74 -13.67
CA GLY A 132 -22.70 31.08 -12.71
C GLY A 132 -21.67 29.97 -12.46
N ILE A 133 -22.14 28.74 -12.19
CA ILE A 133 -21.31 27.69 -11.57
C ILE A 133 -20.48 26.91 -12.62
N ARG A 134 -19.40 27.55 -13.12
CA ARG A 134 -18.53 26.98 -14.17
C ARG A 134 -17.46 25.99 -13.69
N ASN A 135 -17.09 25.99 -12.41
CA ASN A 135 -16.16 25.03 -11.82
C ASN A 135 -16.66 24.62 -10.43
N VAL A 136 -16.86 23.32 -10.22
CA VAL A 136 -17.11 22.74 -8.89
C VAL A 136 -16.05 21.69 -8.61
N GLY A 137 -15.45 21.75 -7.41
CA GLY A 137 -14.59 20.68 -6.92
C GLY A 137 -15.43 19.52 -6.37
N TYR A 138 -15.08 18.28 -6.70
CA TYR A 138 -15.79 17.10 -6.17
C TYR A 138 -14.82 16.09 -5.56
N HIS A 139 -15.34 15.37 -4.58
CA HIS A 139 -14.65 14.33 -3.84
C HIS A 139 -15.10 12.97 -4.38
N GLN A 140 -14.16 12.09 -4.65
CA GLN A 140 -14.40 10.73 -5.12
C GLN A 140 -13.82 9.75 -4.13
N VAL A 141 -14.63 8.80 -3.64
CA VAL A 141 -14.15 7.60 -2.94
C VAL A 141 -14.37 6.41 -3.88
N SER A 142 -13.44 5.48 -4.01
CA SER A 142 -13.68 4.25 -4.77
C SER A 142 -13.11 3.03 -4.08
N GLY A 143 -13.93 1.99 -3.95
CA GLY A 143 -13.50 0.64 -3.57
C GLY A 143 -13.50 -0.27 -4.79
N SER A 144 -12.41 -0.98 -5.02
CA SER A 144 -12.26 -1.90 -6.15
C SER A 144 -11.54 -3.19 -5.76
N VAL A 145 -11.88 -4.27 -6.45
CA VAL A 145 -11.28 -5.60 -6.30
C VAL A 145 -10.69 -6.03 -7.65
N GLY A 146 -9.60 -6.78 -7.62
CA GLY A 146 -8.87 -7.13 -8.83
C GLY A 146 -7.78 -8.16 -8.60
N LEU A 147 -6.88 -8.24 -9.57
CA LEU A 147 -5.75 -9.15 -9.61
C LEU A 147 -4.49 -8.38 -10.04
N GLU A 148 -3.33 -8.77 -9.53
CA GLU A 148 -2.03 -8.33 -10.04
C GLU A 148 -1.10 -9.49 -10.39
N PHE A 149 -0.27 -9.25 -11.41
CA PHE A 149 0.63 -10.22 -12.01
C PHE A 149 2.00 -9.56 -12.20
N SER A 150 3.06 -10.15 -11.64
CA SER A 150 4.42 -9.60 -11.65
C SER A 150 5.35 -10.43 -12.53
N PRO A 151 5.37 -10.23 -13.87
CA PRO A 151 6.22 -11.01 -14.78
C PRO A 151 7.72 -10.75 -14.60
N ALA A 152 8.09 -9.64 -13.95
CA ALA A 152 9.47 -9.33 -13.61
C ALA A 152 9.56 -8.66 -12.24
N ARG A 153 10.70 -8.82 -11.55
CA ARG A 153 10.95 -8.27 -10.20
C ARG A 153 10.59 -6.78 -10.05
N TYR A 154 10.73 -5.99 -11.12
CA TYR A 154 10.51 -4.55 -11.12
C TYR A 154 9.21 -4.11 -11.81
N VAL A 155 8.45 -5.03 -12.41
CA VAL A 155 7.29 -4.71 -13.25
C VAL A 155 6.08 -5.54 -12.84
N THR A 156 5.00 -4.87 -12.42
CA THR A 156 3.73 -5.50 -12.05
C THR A 156 2.60 -4.91 -12.88
N PHE A 157 1.82 -5.75 -13.53
CA PHE A 157 0.55 -5.38 -14.15
C PHE A 157 -0.58 -5.64 -13.16
N PHE A 158 -1.61 -4.80 -13.17
CA PHE A 158 -2.82 -5.04 -12.37
C PHE A 158 -4.08 -4.66 -13.14
N GLY A 159 -5.19 -5.30 -12.77
CA GLY A 159 -6.52 -5.00 -13.31
C GLY A 159 -7.60 -5.29 -12.29
N GLY A 160 -8.63 -4.45 -12.25
CA GLY A 160 -9.72 -4.58 -11.28
C GLY A 160 -10.98 -3.81 -11.66
N VAL A 161 -12.07 -4.15 -10.97
CA VAL A 161 -13.39 -3.53 -11.10
C VAL A 161 -13.92 -3.15 -9.72
N GLY A 162 -14.81 -2.17 -9.66
CA GLY A 162 -15.33 -1.68 -8.39
C GLY A 162 -16.44 -0.67 -8.52
N ILE A 163 -16.67 0.05 -7.42
CA ILE A 163 -17.68 1.11 -7.31
C ILE A 163 -16.99 2.36 -6.79
N SER A 164 -17.24 3.48 -7.45
CA SER A 164 -16.92 4.82 -6.93
C SER A 164 -18.19 5.52 -6.45
N TYR A 165 -18.08 6.22 -5.33
CA TYR A 165 -19.10 7.09 -4.73
C TYR A 165 -18.59 8.53 -4.80
N TRP A 166 -19.40 9.41 -5.40
CA TRP A 166 -19.03 10.80 -5.66
C TRP A 166 -19.83 11.70 -4.71
N PHE A 167 -19.14 12.63 -4.06
CA PHE A 167 -19.72 13.55 -3.07
C PHE A 167 -19.34 15.00 -3.44
N ILE A 168 -20.33 15.89 -3.42
CA ILE A 168 -20.18 17.30 -3.77
C ILE A 168 -20.26 18.12 -2.48
N GLU A 169 -19.15 18.71 -2.04
CA GLU A 169 -19.11 19.55 -0.83
C GLU A 169 -19.48 21.01 -1.18
N VAL A 170 -20.78 21.33 -1.11
CA VAL A 170 -21.27 22.69 -1.34
C VAL A 170 -20.98 23.57 -0.12
N ARG A 171 -19.78 24.18 -0.11
CA ARG A 171 -19.25 24.95 1.04
C ARG A 171 -20.12 26.14 1.49
N ASN A 172 -21.04 26.62 0.65
CA ASN A 172 -22.10 27.56 1.01
C ASN A 172 -23.46 27.06 0.48
N ALA A 173 -24.14 26.20 1.24
CA ALA A 173 -25.53 25.82 0.95
C ALA A 173 -26.54 26.98 1.10
N ARG A 174 -26.09 28.13 1.65
CA ARG A 174 -26.92 29.31 1.91
C ARG A 174 -27.18 30.14 0.63
N ASP A 175 -26.18 30.26 -0.23
CA ASP A 175 -26.28 31.09 -1.44
C ASP A 175 -27.07 30.36 -2.53
N PHE A 176 -26.89 29.04 -2.65
CA PHE A 176 -27.58 28.18 -3.63
C PHE A 176 -29.11 28.11 -3.41
N ILE A 177 -29.60 28.39 -2.20
CA ILE A 177 -31.04 28.42 -1.89
C ILE A 177 -31.65 29.79 -2.24
N LEU A 178 -30.88 30.88 -2.14
CA LEU A 178 -31.36 32.24 -2.41
C LEU A 178 -31.50 32.57 -3.90
N GLU A 179 -30.77 31.88 -4.79
CA GLU A 179 -30.85 32.10 -6.25
C GLU A 179 -31.90 31.18 -6.94
N ALA A 180 -32.33 30.11 -6.27
CA ALA A 180 -33.17 29.07 -6.88
C ALA A 180 -34.67 29.23 -6.61
N THR A 181 -35.10 30.02 -5.61
CA THR A 181 -36.50 30.06 -5.17
C THR A 181 -36.86 31.36 -4.45
N ASP A 182 -37.78 32.14 -5.04
CA ASP A 182 -38.37 33.37 -4.49
C ASP A 182 -39.57 33.05 -3.56
N ASP A 183 -39.37 32.12 -2.61
CA ASP A 183 -40.41 31.59 -1.71
C ASP A 183 -39.83 31.29 -0.30
N PRO A 184 -40.24 32.01 0.76
CA PRO A 184 -39.48 32.10 2.02
C PRO A 184 -39.62 30.92 3.00
N GLU A 185 -40.47 29.90 2.75
CA GLU A 185 -40.75 28.82 3.73
C GLU A 185 -40.09 27.46 3.44
N LEU A 186 -39.29 27.32 2.37
CA LEU A 186 -38.69 26.03 2.03
C LEU A 186 -37.53 25.64 2.96
N THR A 187 -37.82 24.72 3.89
CA THR A 187 -36.89 24.21 4.90
C THR A 187 -35.66 23.54 4.27
N ALA A 188 -34.51 24.20 4.40
CA ALA A 188 -33.22 23.79 3.87
C ALA A 188 -32.73 22.42 4.41
N ARG A 189 -33.08 21.33 3.72
CA ARG A 189 -32.47 20.01 3.94
C ARG A 189 -31.23 19.85 3.05
N PRO A 190 -30.05 19.44 3.58
CA PRO A 190 -28.85 19.27 2.77
C PRO A 190 -29.02 18.13 1.76
N LEU A 191 -29.06 18.48 0.47
CA LEU A 191 -29.28 17.54 -0.63
C LEU A 191 -27.99 16.78 -0.97
N ASN A 192 -27.72 15.72 -0.22
CA ASN A 192 -26.58 14.83 -0.45
C ASN A 192 -26.81 13.93 -1.69
N ILE A 193 -26.52 14.43 -2.90
CA ILE A 193 -26.55 13.66 -4.15
C ILE A 193 -25.33 12.72 -4.19
N GLY A 194 -25.42 11.58 -3.51
CA GLY A 194 -24.43 10.50 -3.59
C GLY A 194 -24.62 9.67 -4.86
N LEU A 195 -23.87 9.96 -5.91
CA LEU A 195 -23.88 9.14 -7.14
C LEU A 195 -22.89 7.98 -7.00
N SER A 196 -23.35 6.76 -7.27
CA SER A 196 -22.47 5.60 -7.46
C SER A 196 -22.23 5.34 -8.95
N SER A 197 -21.00 4.98 -9.30
CA SER A 197 -20.59 4.69 -10.68
C SER A 197 -19.67 3.46 -10.71
N PRO A 198 -19.93 2.45 -11.57
CA PRO A 198 -19.04 1.32 -11.73
C PRO A 198 -17.72 1.78 -12.35
N VAL A 199 -16.61 1.27 -11.82
CA VAL A 199 -15.27 1.62 -12.30
C VAL A 199 -14.52 0.37 -12.75
N ALA A 200 -13.80 0.49 -13.86
CA ALA A 200 -12.85 -0.51 -14.32
C ALA A 200 -11.46 0.14 -14.48
N LYS A 201 -10.42 -0.53 -14.00
CA LYS A 201 -9.05 0.01 -13.93
C LYS A 201 -8.06 -1.04 -14.41
N LEU A 202 -7.09 -0.61 -15.20
CA LEU A 202 -5.89 -1.36 -15.59
C LEU A 202 -4.67 -0.50 -15.30
N GLY A 203 -3.52 -1.12 -15.05
CA GLY A 203 -2.30 -0.33 -14.90
C GLY A 203 -1.00 -1.12 -14.76
N LEU A 204 0.06 -0.34 -14.61
CA LEU A 204 1.45 -0.76 -14.60
C LEU A 204 2.15 -0.14 -13.40
N LEU A 205 2.89 -0.94 -12.64
CA LEU A 205 3.81 -0.48 -11.60
C LEU A 205 5.24 -0.75 -12.05
N ILE A 206 6.12 0.21 -11.80
CA ILE A 206 7.57 0.10 -12.00
C ILE A 206 8.25 0.40 -10.66
N TYR A 207 9.04 -0.54 -10.13
CA TYR A 207 9.78 -0.40 -8.87
C TYR A 207 11.26 -0.08 -9.10
N PHE A 208 11.88 0.68 -8.19
CA PHE A 208 13.24 1.23 -8.36
C PHE A 208 14.26 0.75 -7.29
N ASN A 209 14.21 -0.53 -6.84
CA ASN A 209 14.74 -0.94 -5.52
C ASN A 209 15.68 -2.16 -5.44
#